data_AF-A0A821KZ73-F1
#
_entry.id   AF-A0A821KZ73-F1
#
_cell.length_a   1.000
_cell.length_b   1.000
_cell.length_c   1.000
_cell.angle_alpha   90.00
_cell.angle_beta   90.00
_cell.angle_gamma   90.00
#
_symmetry.space_group_name_H-M   'P 1'
#
loop_
_entity.id
_entity.type
_entity.pdbx_description
1 polymer ?
#
loop_
_entity_poly.entity_id
_entity_poly.type
_entity_poly.pdbx_seq_one_letter_code
_entity_poly.pdbx_strand_id
1 'polypeptide(L)'
;MMNDYWNIDNHPLYSIVEYSNIISLDLQSSYIDYIDQFLNHKRTHLPRLTKLAVNYDGLQMVTANFTRESTRRNCAQVKELLFERAFIHTKHFYNYFPLL
;
A
#
# COMPACT_ATOMS: atom_id res chain seq x y z
N MET A 1 -35.01 5.47 21.93
CA MET A 1 -34.66 4.98 20.57
C MET A 1 -34.39 6.22 19.74
N MET A 2 -33.12 6.49 19.45
CA MET A 2 -32.69 7.66 18.69
C MET A 2 -32.06 7.13 17.40
N ASN A 3 -32.73 7.38 16.27
CA ASN A 3 -32.21 7.05 14.94
C ASN A 3 -31.38 8.25 14.47
N ASP A 4 -30.07 8.17 14.65
CA ASP A 4 -29.15 9.06 13.97
C ASP A 4 -28.75 8.42 12.64
N TYR A 5 -29.42 8.88 11.59
CA TYR A 5 -28.98 8.72 10.21
C TYR A 5 -27.64 9.45 10.06
N TRP A 6 -26.54 8.71 10.12
CA TRP A 6 -25.26 9.19 9.62
C TRP A 6 -25.37 9.31 8.10
N ASN A 7 -25.62 10.53 7.66
CA ASN A 7 -25.48 10.96 6.28
C ASN A 7 -23.98 10.95 5.96
N ILE A 8 -23.45 9.82 5.44
CA ILE A 8 -22.01 9.57 5.21
C ILE A 8 -21.51 10.24 3.91
N ASP A 9 -21.99 11.44 3.60
CA ASP A 9 -21.56 12.18 2.41
C ASP A 9 -20.52 13.28 2.73
N ASN A 10 -20.06 13.36 3.98
CA ASN A 10 -18.99 14.28 4.38
C ASN A 10 -17.91 13.55 5.19
N HIS A 11 -17.22 12.59 4.57
CA HIS A 11 -15.89 12.25 5.08
C HIS A 11 -14.99 13.48 4.88
N PRO A 12 -14.29 13.97 5.93
CA PRO A 12 -13.32 15.05 5.74
C PRO A 12 -12.33 14.59 4.66
N LEU A 13 -12.01 15.51 3.74
CA LEU A 13 -10.91 15.36 2.80
C LEU A 13 -9.63 15.13 3.61
N TYR A 14 -9.35 13.89 4.01
CA TYR A 14 -8.11 13.55 4.68
C TYR A 14 -6.99 13.93 3.72
N SER A 15 -6.20 14.94 4.11
CA SER A 15 -5.05 15.36 3.33
C SER A 15 -4.10 14.16 3.17
N ILE A 16 -3.79 13.81 1.93
CA ILE A 16 -2.81 12.76 1.63
C ILE A 16 -1.46 13.23 2.19
N VAL A 17 -0.84 12.42 3.04
CA VAL A 17 0.48 12.75 3.60
C VAL A 17 1.56 12.34 2.60
N GLU A 18 2.31 13.30 2.07
CA GLU A 18 3.42 13.02 1.16
C GLU A 18 4.73 12.84 1.92
N TYR A 19 5.48 11.79 1.58
CA TYR A 19 6.85 11.58 2.03
C TYR A 19 7.80 11.61 0.83
N SER A 20 8.18 12.81 0.39
CA SER A 20 8.92 13.01 -0.87
C SER A 20 10.35 12.43 -0.86
N ASN A 21 10.89 12.06 0.30
CA ASN A 21 12.28 11.62 0.46
C ASN A 21 12.43 10.18 0.98
N ILE A 22 11.34 9.44 1.19
CA ILE A 22 11.43 8.02 1.55
C ILE A 22 11.81 7.23 0.30
N ILE A 23 13.00 6.64 0.35
CA ILE A 23 13.56 5.80 -0.73
C ILE A 23 13.44 4.31 -0.40
N SER A 24 13.52 3.99 0.90
CA SER A 24 13.40 2.63 1.43
C SER A 24 12.38 2.61 2.56
N LEU A 25 11.51 1.60 2.56
CA LEU A 25 10.53 1.37 3.60
C LEU A 25 10.54 -0.10 4.03
N ASP A 26 10.64 -0.34 5.33
CA ASP A 26 10.57 -1.67 5.92
C ASP A 26 9.29 -1.81 6.75
N LEU A 27 8.45 -2.76 6.35
CA LEU A 27 7.16 -3.09 6.93
C LEU A 27 7.06 -4.58 7.30
N GLN A 28 8.18 -5.33 7.35
CA GLN A 28 8.14 -6.79 7.55
C GLN A 28 7.44 -7.21 8.84
N SER A 29 7.67 -6.46 9.93
CA SER A 29 7.05 -6.68 11.25
C SER A 29 5.89 -5.72 11.55
N SER A 30 5.36 -5.03 10.53
CA SER A 30 4.28 -4.05 10.72
C SER A 30 2.91 -4.70 10.72
N TYR A 31 1.99 -4.16 11.53
CA TYR A 31 0.57 -4.49 11.43
C TYR A 31 0.00 -4.09 10.08
N ILE A 32 -1.01 -4.84 9.63
CA ILE A 32 -1.65 -4.64 8.33
C ILE A 32 -2.17 -3.21 8.11
N ASP A 33 -2.63 -2.54 9.17
CA ASP A 33 -3.13 -1.16 9.08
C ASP A 33 -2.04 -0.17 8.65
N TYR A 34 -0.79 -0.38 9.08
CA TYR A 34 0.34 0.43 8.65
C TYR A 34 0.75 0.10 7.22
N ILE A 35 0.66 -1.18 6.82
CA ILE A 35 0.90 -1.57 5.43
C ILE A 35 -0.13 -0.89 4.51
N ASP A 36 -1.41 -0.91 4.87
CA ASP A 36 -2.45 -0.21 4.11
C ASP A 36 -2.21 1.31 4.13
N GLN A 37 -1.89 1.88 5.28
CA GLN A 37 -1.61 3.31 5.39
C GLN A 37 -0.51 3.75 4.44
N PHE A 38 0.64 3.06 4.39
CA PHE A 38 1.77 3.46 3.56
C PHE A 38 1.62 3.10 2.08
N LEU A 39 1.02 1.96 1.76
CA LEU A 39 0.91 1.53 0.36
C LEU A 39 -0.30 2.14 -0.36
N ASN A 40 -1.35 2.55 0.36
CA ASN A 40 -2.53 3.15 -0.24
C ASN A 40 -2.32 4.64 -0.58
N HIS A 41 -2.30 4.98 -1.87
CA HIS A 41 -2.07 6.34 -2.33
C HIS A 41 -3.15 7.35 -1.93
N LYS A 42 -4.31 6.87 -1.45
CA LYS A 42 -5.36 7.73 -0.88
C LYS A 42 -5.06 8.18 0.56
N ARG A 43 -4.01 7.63 1.19
CA ARG A 43 -3.60 7.94 2.56
C ARG A 43 -2.22 8.60 2.59
N THR A 44 -1.27 8.01 1.87
CA THR A 44 0.11 8.54 1.77
C THR A 44 0.59 8.56 0.33
N HIS A 45 1.51 9.45 0.01
CA HIS A 45 2.19 9.43 -1.28
C HIS A 45 3.70 9.21 -1.09
N LEU A 46 4.24 8.20 -1.77
CA LEU A 46 5.65 7.78 -1.66
C LEU A 46 6.34 7.87 -3.03
N PRO A 47 6.56 9.08 -3.58
CA PRO A 47 6.97 9.26 -4.98
C PRO A 47 8.36 8.70 -5.30
N ARG A 48 9.20 8.48 -4.29
CA ARG A 48 10.59 8.02 -4.46
C ARG A 48 10.87 6.65 -3.86
N LEU A 49 9.84 5.89 -3.48
CA LEU A 49 10.03 4.56 -2.91
C LEU A 49 10.60 3.60 -3.96
N THR A 50 11.86 3.21 -3.79
CA THR A 50 12.53 2.25 -4.68
C THR A 50 12.78 0.90 -4.01
N LYS A 51 12.80 0.84 -2.67
CA LYS A 51 13.01 -0.39 -1.91
C LYS A 51 11.89 -0.61 -0.92
N LEU A 52 11.25 -1.77 -0.97
CA LEU A 52 10.17 -2.15 -0.06
C LEU A 52 10.50 -3.50 0.58
N ALA A 53 10.58 -3.56 1.90
CA ALA A 53 10.55 -4.80 2.64
C ALA A 53 9.17 -4.96 3.27
N VAL A 54 8.48 -6.07 3.03
CA VAL A 54 7.10 -6.28 3.50
C VAL A 54 6.79 -7.76 3.64
N ASN A 55 5.91 -8.12 4.57
CA ASN A 55 5.37 -9.48 4.62
C ASN A 55 4.45 -9.72 3.41
N TYR A 56 4.62 -10.86 2.72
CA TYR A 56 3.86 -11.18 1.51
C TYR A 56 2.36 -11.30 1.73
N ASP A 57 1.93 -11.92 2.84
CA ASP A 57 0.52 -12.09 3.18
C ASP A 57 -0.13 -10.73 3.42
N GLY A 58 0.56 -9.85 4.15
CA GLY A 58 0.13 -8.47 4.37
C GLY A 58 0.01 -7.69 3.04
N LEU A 59 1.01 -7.82 2.16
CA LEU A 59 0.99 -7.22 0.83
C LEU A 59 -0.19 -7.72 -0.02
N GLN A 60 -0.44 -9.04 -0.04
CA GLN A 60 -1.57 -9.62 -0.75
C GLN A 60 -2.90 -9.11 -0.21
N MET A 61 -3.06 -9.02 1.11
CA MET A 61 -4.29 -8.52 1.72
C MET A 61 -4.56 -7.06 1.34
N VAL A 62 -3.58 -6.16 1.49
CA VAL A 62 -3.80 -4.72 1.21
C VAL A 62 -3.97 -4.43 -0.27
N THR A 63 -3.35 -5.24 -1.14
CA THR A 63 -3.51 -5.14 -2.60
C THR A 63 -4.74 -5.88 -3.12
N ALA A 64 -5.49 -6.57 -2.26
CA ALA A 64 -6.57 -7.48 -2.65
C ALA A 64 -6.11 -8.46 -3.75
N ASN A 65 -5.04 -9.21 -3.48
CA ASN A 65 -4.37 -10.07 -4.46
C ASN A 65 -3.95 -9.34 -5.74
N PHE A 66 -3.36 -8.14 -5.59
CA PHE A 66 -2.90 -7.32 -6.70
C PHE A 66 -4.03 -6.88 -7.66
N THR A 67 -5.19 -6.51 -7.12
CA THR A 67 -6.32 -5.97 -7.90
C THR A 67 -6.79 -4.58 -7.44
N ARG A 68 -6.38 -4.14 -6.23
CA ARG A 68 -6.72 -2.82 -5.69
C ARG A 68 -5.84 -1.71 -6.23
N GLU A 69 -6.35 -0.96 -7.20
CA GLU A 69 -5.65 0.14 -7.87
C GLU A 69 -5.05 1.19 -6.93
N SER A 70 -5.64 1.38 -5.74
CA SER A 70 -5.17 2.40 -4.80
C SER A 70 -3.79 2.11 -4.23
N THR A 71 -3.31 0.87 -4.23
CA THR A 71 -1.96 0.54 -3.75
C THR A 71 -0.91 0.52 -4.86
N ARG A 72 -1.34 0.44 -6.13
CA ARG A 72 -0.44 0.33 -7.30
C ARG A 72 0.52 1.51 -7.44
N ARG A 73 0.03 2.75 -7.21
CA ARG A 73 0.80 3.97 -7.44
C ARG A 73 2.05 4.07 -6.57
N ASN A 74 1.95 3.75 -5.28
CA ASN A 74 3.11 3.81 -4.37
C ASN A 74 4.09 2.65 -4.63
N CYS A 75 3.64 1.53 -5.21
CA CYS A 75 4.50 0.40 -5.57
C CYS A 75 5.23 0.57 -6.91
N ALA A 76 4.74 1.42 -7.82
CA ALA A 76 5.19 1.47 -9.21
C ALA A 76 6.67 1.85 -9.42
N GLN A 77 7.31 2.49 -8.44
CA GLN A 77 8.72 2.89 -8.49
C GLN A 77 9.67 1.91 -7.78
N VAL A 78 9.12 0.86 -7.15
CA VAL A 78 9.89 -0.14 -6.42
C VAL A 78 10.70 -1.00 -7.40
N LYS A 79 12.00 -1.06 -7.14
CA LYS A 79 13.03 -1.81 -7.90
C LYS A 79 13.64 -2.94 -7.08
N GLU A 80 13.40 -2.95 -5.77
CA GLU A 80 13.87 -3.98 -4.87
C GLU A 80 12.74 -4.31 -3.89
N LEU A 81 12.31 -5.58 -3.89
CA LEU A 81 11.26 -6.07 -3.01
C LEU A 81 11.80 -7.21 -2.15
N LEU A 82 11.76 -7.02 -0.84
CA LEU A 82 12.31 -7.95 0.14
C LEU A 82 11.18 -8.62 0.92
N PHE A 83 11.19 -9.95 0.91
CA PHE A 83 10.25 -10.77 1.66
C PHE A 83 11.03 -11.67 2.63
N GLU A 84 10.43 -11.95 3.79
CA GLU A 84 11.00 -12.92 4.73
C GLU A 84 10.92 -14.36 4.22
N ARG A 85 10.06 -14.64 3.23
CA ARG A 85 9.77 -15.99 2.73
C ARG A 85 9.65 -16.02 1.22
N ALA A 86 9.89 -17.19 0.63
CA ALA A 86 9.60 -17.43 -0.77
C ALA A 86 8.10 -17.27 -1.05
N PHE A 87 7.75 -16.76 -2.22
CA PHE A 87 6.38 -16.48 -2.62
C PHE A 87 6.18 -16.81 -4.10
N ILE A 88 4.92 -16.98 -4.50
CA ILE A 88 4.53 -17.26 -5.89
C ILE A 88 3.84 -16.01 -6.45
N HIS A 89 4.36 -15.48 -7.55
CA HIS A 89 3.78 -14.33 -8.23
C HIS A 89 2.37 -14.65 -8.75
N THR A 90 1.43 -13.76 -8.49
CA THR A 90 0.12 -13.79 -9.15
C THR A 90 0.22 -13.14 -10.54
N LYS A 91 -0.75 -13.38 -11.41
CA LYS A 91 -0.81 -12.80 -12.76
C LYS A 91 -0.68 -11.26 -12.77
N HIS A 92 -1.11 -10.59 -11.70
CA HIS A 92 -1.14 -9.12 -11.62
C HIS A 92 0.03 -8.53 -10.83
N PHE A 93 0.93 -9.36 -10.31
CA PHE A 93 2.06 -8.91 -9.49
C PHE A 93 2.89 -7.81 -10.19
N TYR A 94 3.28 -8.03 -11.44
CA TYR A 94 4.09 -7.06 -12.20
C TYR A 94 3.34 -5.77 -12.56
N ASN A 95 2.01 -5.72 -12.46
CA ASN A 95 1.27 -4.47 -12.60
C ASN A 95 1.55 -3.51 -11.43
N TYR A 96 1.93 -4.05 -10.27
CA TYR A 96 2.28 -3.28 -9.08
C TYR A 96 3.76 -2.93 -9.03
N PHE A 97 4.60 -3.81 -9.56
CA PHE A 97 6.05 -3.69 -9.54
C PHE A 97 6.63 -3.82 -10.94
N PRO A 98 6.38 -2.86 -11.84
CA PRO A 98 6.79 -2.93 -13.24
C PRO A 98 8.31 -2.80 -13.46
N LEU A 99 9.07 -2.50 -12.41
CA LEU A 99 10.53 -2.34 -12.45
C LEU A 99 11.30 -3.52 -11.81
N LEU A 100 10.60 -4.58 -11.40
CA LEU A 100 11.17 -5.86 -10.93
C LEU A 100 11.23 -6.87 -12.09
#